data_AF-A0A353H4S7-F1
#
_entry.id   AF-A0A353H4S7-F1
#
_cell.length_a   1.000
_cell.length_b   1.000
_cell.length_c   1.000
_cell.angle_alpha   90.00
_cell.angle_beta   90.00
_cell.angle_gamma   90.00
#
_symmetry.space_group_name_H-M   'P 1'
#
loop_
_entity.id
_entity.type
_entity.pdbx_description
1 polymer ?
#
loop_
_entity_poly.entity_id
_entity_poly.type
_entity_poly.pdbx_seq_one_letter_code
_entity_poly.pdbx_strand_id
1 'polypeptide(L)'
;MKVTSLIYFAVSFLAALIYRRLPRKWGNLWLLTLSIGFVVTWSWQFVILLAAFTCVNYWLARRVDASQNARGRWTTGGIFFNVAFLFLLKYNHFYLPAIHKMMLNLGLT
;
A
#
# COMPACT_ATOMS: atom_id res chain seq x y z
N MET A 1 -14.55 -4.23 7.28
CA MET A 1 -14.83 -4.29 8.75
C MET A 1 -14.21 -3.09 9.45
N LYS A 2 -14.78 -2.56 10.54
CA LYS A 2 -14.12 -1.49 11.30
C LYS A 2 -12.91 -2.05 12.07
N VAL A 3 -11.76 -1.39 11.99
CA VAL A 3 -10.51 -1.78 12.68
C VAL A 3 -10.70 -1.86 14.21
N THR A 4 -11.65 -1.11 14.74
CA THR A 4 -12.01 -1.09 16.17
C THR A 4 -12.97 -2.19 16.61
N SER A 5 -13.37 -3.10 15.70
CA SER A 5 -14.30 -4.18 16.03
C SER A 5 -13.62 -5.27 16.87
N LEU A 6 -14.37 -5.84 17.82
CA LEU A 6 -13.92 -6.99 18.61
C LEU A 6 -13.50 -8.18 17.73
N ILE A 7 -14.18 -8.33 16.58
CA ILE A 7 -13.92 -9.35 15.57
C ILE A 7 -12.52 -9.16 14.97
N TYR A 8 -12.11 -7.93 14.66
CA TYR A 8 -10.77 -7.67 14.16
C TYR A 8 -9.71 -8.10 15.17
N PHE A 9 -9.89 -7.72 16.44
CA PHE A 9 -8.96 -8.11 17.50
C PHE A 9 -8.88 -9.63 17.68
N ALA A 10 -10.03 -10.31 17.69
CA ALA A 10 -10.07 -11.77 17.78
C ALA A 10 -9.38 -12.45 16.60
N VAL A 11 -9.63 -11.99 15.36
CA VAL A 11 -9.00 -12.52 14.15
C VAL A 11 -7.49 -12.27 14.15
N SER A 12 -7.04 -11.06 14.50
CA SER A 12 -5.61 -10.72 14.59
C SER A 12 -4.90 -11.53 15.68
N PHE A 13 -5.55 -11.75 16.82
CA PHE A 13 -4.99 -12.56 17.90
C PHE A 13 -4.86 -14.04 17.50
N LEU A 14 -5.90 -14.60 16.90
CA LEU A 14 -5.87 -15.97 16.36
C LEU A 14 -4.83 -16.12 15.26
N ALA A 15 -4.73 -15.14 14.36
CA ALA A 15 -3.71 -15.08 13.32
C ALA A 15 -2.29 -15.12 13.89
N ALA A 16 -2.03 -14.36 14.95
CA ALA A 16 -0.74 -14.34 15.63
C ALA A 16 -0.40 -15.67 16.32
N LEU A 17 -1.41 -16.32 16.93
CA LEU A 17 -1.24 -17.66 17.51
C LEU A 17 -0.89 -18.71 16.45
N ILE A 18 -1.57 -18.67 15.30
CA ILE A 18 -1.29 -19.56 14.16
C ILE A 18 0.12 -19.28 13.61
N TYR A 19 0.49 -18.00 13.47
CA TYR A 19 1.82 -17.61 13.00
C TYR A 19 2.95 -18.19 13.87
N ARG A 20 2.79 -18.23 15.21
CA ARG A 20 3.79 -18.81 16.11
C ARG A 20 4.01 -20.31 15.91
N ARG A 21 3.03 -21.03 15.37
CA ARG A 21 3.12 -22.47 15.10
C ARG A 21 3.53 -22.79 13.67
N LEU A 22 3.55 -21.80 12.78
CA LEU A 22 3.79 -22.01 11.36
C LEU A 22 5.30 -21.99 11.05
N PRO A 23 5.78 -22.83 10.11
CA PRO A 23 7.17 -22.76 9.68
C PRO A 23 7.50 -21.38 9.12
N ARG A 24 8.71 -20.89 9.42
CA ARG A 24 9.16 -19.52 9.13
C ARG A 24 8.98 -19.08 7.66
N LYS A 25 8.98 -20.02 6.71
CA LYS A 25 8.71 -19.77 5.27
C LYS A 25 7.24 -19.42 4.98
N TRP A 26 6.29 -20.09 5.64
CA TRP A 26 4.86 -19.89 5.45
C TRP A 26 4.28 -18.79 6.33
N GLY A 27 4.95 -18.46 7.44
CA GLY A 27 4.51 -17.41 8.35
C GLY A 27 4.33 -16.05 7.66
N ASN A 28 5.28 -15.65 6.81
CA ASN A 28 5.19 -14.37 6.10
C ASN A 28 4.02 -14.36 5.10
N LEU A 29 3.81 -15.47 4.38
CA LEU A 29 2.69 -15.60 3.45
C LEU A 29 1.35 -15.58 4.19
N TRP A 30 1.26 -16.25 5.34
CA TRP A 30 0.08 -16.23 6.20
C TRP A 30 -0.29 -14.81 6.66
N LEU A 31 0.70 -14.06 7.17
CA LEU A 31 0.49 -12.68 7.59
C LEU A 31 0.13 -11.77 6.41
N LEU A 32 0.75 -11.97 5.25
CA LEU A 32 0.45 -11.20 4.05
C LEU A 32 -1.00 -11.43 3.59
N THR A 33 -1.42 -12.69 3.47
CA THR A 33 -2.78 -13.05 3.05
C THR A 33 -3.84 -12.47 3.98
N LEU A 34 -3.61 -12.56 5.30
CA LEU A 34 -4.53 -11.97 6.28
C LEU A 34 -4.55 -10.44 6.21
N SER A 35 -3.39 -9.81 6.05
CA SER A 35 -3.29 -8.35 5.92
C SER A 35 -4.04 -7.85 4.67
N ILE A 36 -3.84 -8.53 3.53
CA ILE A 36 -4.56 -8.22 2.29
C ILE A 36 -6.06 -8.49 2.47
N GLY A 37 -6.44 -9.63 3.05
CA GLY A 37 -7.83 -9.97 3.32
C GLY A 37 -8.53 -8.87 4.12
N PHE A 38 -7.86 -8.32 5.14
CA PHE A 38 -8.40 -7.20 5.90
C PHE A 38 -8.60 -5.94 5.05
N VAL A 39 -7.61 -5.55 4.24
CA VAL A 39 -7.72 -4.37 3.37
C VAL A 39 -8.83 -4.54 2.32
N VAL A 40 -9.00 -5.73 1.76
CA VAL A 40 -10.12 -6.05 0.84
C VAL A 40 -11.47 -5.80 1.50
N THR A 41 -11.64 -6.13 2.79
CA THR A 41 -12.90 -5.85 3.52
C THR A 41 -13.21 -4.35 3.68
N TRP A 42 -12.25 -3.47 3.37
CA TRP A 42 -12.44 -2.03 3.42
C TRP A 42 -12.60 -1.44 2.02
N SER A 43 -11.64 -1.68 1.12
CA SER A 43 -11.82 -1.51 -0.32
C SER A 43 -10.72 -2.22 -1.09
N TRP A 44 -11.13 -2.97 -2.11
CA TRP A 44 -10.23 -3.72 -2.99
C TRP A 44 -9.31 -2.80 -3.81
N GLN A 45 -9.73 -1.55 -4.10
CA GLN A 45 -8.94 -0.57 -4.83
C GLN A 45 -7.67 -0.20 -4.05
N PHE A 46 -7.76 -0.10 -2.73
CA PHE A 46 -6.59 0.15 -1.87
C PHE A 46 -5.59 -0.99 -1.88
N VAL A 47 -6.01 -2.24 -2.13
CA VAL A 47 -5.08 -3.37 -2.25
C VAL A 47 -4.19 -3.20 -3.47
N ILE A 48 -4.77 -2.89 -4.62
CA ILE A 48 -4.03 -2.66 -5.87
C ILE A 48 -3.09 -1.46 -5.71
N LEU A 49 -3.61 -0.37 -5.12
CA LEU A 49 -2.85 0.84 -4.87
C LEU A 49 -1.67 0.59 -3.91
N LEU A 50 -1.87 -0.17 -2.83
CA LEU A 50 -0.82 -0.55 -1.89
C LEU A 50 0.20 -1.51 -2.51
N ALA A 51 -0.23 -2.43 -3.37
CA ALA A 51 0.65 -3.32 -4.10
C ALA A 51 1.55 -2.52 -5.06
N ALA A 52 0.98 -1.62 -5.86
CA ALA A 52 1.74 -0.74 -6.76
C ALA A 52 2.73 0.14 -5.97
N PHE A 53 2.28 0.76 -4.88
CA PHE A 53 3.12 1.57 -4.00
C PHE A 53 4.28 0.76 -3.40
N THR A 54 4.01 -0.46 -2.95
CA THR A 54 5.05 -1.37 -2.42
C THR A 54 6.05 -1.76 -3.49
N CYS A 55 5.61 -2.06 -4.72
CA CYS A 55 6.50 -2.38 -5.83
C CYS A 55 7.45 -1.23 -6.18
N VAL A 56 6.94 0.00 -6.24
CA VAL A 56 7.77 1.18 -6.52
C VAL A 56 8.78 1.42 -5.40
N ASN A 57 8.35 1.36 -4.14
CA ASN A 57 9.25 1.50 -2.99
C ASN A 57 10.31 0.39 -2.95
N TYR A 58 9.94 -0.85 -3.25
CA TYR A 58 10.88 -1.97 -3.33
C TYR A 58 11.91 -1.77 -4.45
N TRP A 59 11.47 -1.30 -5.61
CA TRP A 59 12.38 -0.98 -6.72
C TRP A 59 13.33 0.16 -6.35
N LEU A 60 12.83 1.23 -5.74
CA LEU A 60 13.63 2.35 -5.24
C LEU A 60 14.66 1.90 -4.21
N ALA A 61 14.26 1.08 -3.24
CA ALA A 61 15.17 0.54 -2.23
C ALA A 61 16.33 -0.24 -2.87
N ARG A 62 16.03 -1.11 -3.85
CA ARG A 62 17.09 -1.82 -4.59
C ARG A 62 18.03 -0.88 -5.35
N ARG A 63 17.53 0.23 -5.89
CA ARG A 63 18.36 1.25 -6.57
C ARG A 63 19.24 2.02 -5.59
N VAL A 64 18.75 2.30 -4.38
CA VAL A 64 19.51 2.91 -3.30
C VAL A 64 20.67 1.99 -2.88
N ASP A 65 20.39 0.70 -2.65
CA ASP A 65 21.42 -0.27 -2.21
C ASP A 65 22.47 -0.54 -3.29
N ALA A 66 22.07 -0.58 -4.57
CA ALA A 66 22.99 -0.80 -5.68
C ALA A 66 23.88 0.42 -6.01
N SER A 67 23.55 1.62 -5.52
CA SER A 67 24.24 2.86 -5.89
C SER A 67 25.23 3.28 -4.80
N GLN A 68 26.53 3.29 -5.10
CA GLN A 68 27.53 3.84 -4.17
C GLN A 68 27.60 5.37 -4.22
N ASN A 69 27.67 5.96 -5.43
CA ASN A 69 27.80 7.41 -5.61
C ASN A 69 26.45 8.17 -5.70
N ALA A 70 25.38 7.49 -6.14
CA ALA A 70 24.06 8.12 -6.34
C ALA A 70 23.05 7.80 -5.23
N ARG A 71 23.50 7.19 -4.12
CA ARG A 71 22.63 6.74 -3.02
C ARG A 71 21.71 7.85 -2.52
N GLY A 72 22.28 9.03 -2.26
CA GLY A 72 21.52 10.19 -1.79
C GLY A 72 20.42 10.63 -2.76
N ARG A 73 20.71 10.66 -4.07
CA ARG A 73 19.72 11.05 -5.10
C ARG A 73 18.53 10.09 -5.14
N TRP A 74 18.80 8.78 -5.06
CA TRP A 74 17.74 7.77 -5.04
C TRP A 74 16.91 7.81 -3.75
N THR A 75 17.55 8.05 -2.60
CA THR A 75 16.84 8.24 -1.32
C THR A 75 15.95 9.48 -1.36
N THR A 76 16.46 10.62 -1.84
CA THR A 76 15.65 11.84 -2.02
C THR A 76 14.49 11.61 -2.99
N GLY A 77 14.74 10.91 -4.10
CA GLY A 77 13.69 10.52 -5.04
C GLY A 77 12.61 9.66 -4.40
N GLY A 78 12.99 8.70 -3.54
CA GLY A 78 12.04 7.88 -2.79
C GLY A 78 11.25 8.67 -1.75
N ILE A 79 11.88 9.59 -1.03
CA ILE A 79 11.18 10.51 -0.10
C ILE A 79 10.17 11.34 -0.87
N PHE A 80 10.59 11.95 -1.98
CA PHE A 80 9.71 12.77 -2.82
C PHE A 80 8.53 11.96 -3.35
N PHE A 81 8.76 10.74 -3.83
CA PHE A 81 7.70 9.82 -4.26
C PHE A 81 6.70 9.53 -3.14
N ASN A 82 7.17 9.18 -1.94
CA ASN A 82 6.30 8.90 -0.79
C ASN A 82 5.46 10.11 -0.39
N VAL A 83 6.09 11.29 -0.34
CA VAL A 83 5.40 12.56 -0.04
C VAL A 83 4.38 12.87 -1.12
N ALA A 84 4.75 12.84 -2.39
CA ALA A 84 3.84 13.07 -3.51
C ALA A 84 2.66 12.09 -3.49
N PHE A 85 2.91 10.81 -3.21
CA PHE A 85 1.86 9.80 -3.11
C PHE A 85 0.89 10.08 -1.96
N LEU A 86 1.40 10.51 -0.80
CA LEU A 86 0.56 10.93 0.33
C LEU A 86 -0.28 12.16 -0.04
N PHE A 87 0.31 13.15 -0.72
CA PHE A 87 -0.41 14.32 -1.22
C PHE A 87 -1.51 13.92 -2.19
N LEU A 88 -1.24 13.03 -3.14
CA LEU A 88 -2.26 12.49 -4.02
C LEU A 88 -3.39 11.89 -3.17
N LEU A 89 -3.12 10.85 -2.39
CA LEU A 89 -4.16 10.19 -1.60
C LEU A 89 -4.98 11.14 -0.71
N LYS A 90 -4.32 12.14 -0.09
CA LYS A 90 -4.98 13.10 0.79
C LYS A 90 -5.88 14.10 0.05
N TYR A 91 -5.43 14.60 -1.11
CA TYR A 91 -6.12 15.64 -1.86
C TYR A 91 -7.01 15.09 -2.98
N ASN A 92 -7.25 13.78 -3.01
CA ASN A 92 -8.07 13.10 -4.02
C ASN A 92 -9.44 13.74 -4.26
N HIS A 93 -10.09 14.22 -3.20
CA HIS A 93 -11.38 14.90 -3.23
C HIS A 93 -11.37 16.22 -4.00
N PHE A 94 -10.21 16.87 -4.11
CA PHE A 94 -10.07 18.14 -4.83
C PHE A 94 -9.89 17.91 -6.33
N TYR A 95 -8.99 16.99 -6.73
CA TYR A 95 -8.60 16.85 -8.13
C TYR A 95 -9.39 15.77 -8.89
N LEU A 96 -9.93 14.73 -8.23
CA LEU A 96 -10.73 13.70 -8.92
C LEU A 96 -11.97 14.27 -9.61
N PRO A 97 -12.76 15.17 -8.97
CA PRO A 97 -13.93 15.76 -9.64
C PRO A 97 -13.53 16.64 -10.83
N ALA A 98 -12.40 17.34 -10.76
CA ALA A 98 -11.90 18.19 -11.84
C ALA A 98 -11.45 17.35 -13.05
N ILE A 99 -10.73 16.25 -12.79
CA ILE A 99 -10.32 15.30 -13.84
C ILE A 99 -11.54 14.65 -14.48
N HIS A 100 -12.52 14.23 -13.69
CA HIS A 100 -13.77 13.65 -14.20
C HIS A 100 -14.52 14.64 -15.10
N LYS A 101 -14.66 15.91 -14.68
CA LYS A 101 -15.26 16.96 -15.52
C LYS A 101 -14.49 17.18 -16.82
N MET A 102 -13.16 17.13 -16.78
CA MET A 102 -12.33 17.26 -17.97
C MET A 102 -12.48 16.05 -18.92
N MET A 103 -12.54 14.82 -18.39
CA MET A 103 -12.79 13.61 -19.19
C MET A 103 -14.17 13.65 -19.86
N LEU A 104 -15.21 14.06 -19.11
CA LEU A 104 -16.55 14.27 -19.66
C LEU A 104 -16.55 15.29 -20.80
N ASN A 105 -15.83 16.41 -20.64
CA ASN A 105 -15.69 17.42 -21.68
C ASN A 105 -14.90 16.92 -22.91
N LEU A 106 -14.06 15.90 -22.75
CA LEU A 106 -13.34 15.23 -23.84
C LEU A 106 -14.14 14.07 -24.46
N GLY A 107 -15.38 13.83 -24.01
CA GLY A 107 -16.24 12.75 -24.50
C GLY A 107 -15.84 11.37 -24.00
N LEU A 108 -14.96 11.28 -22.99
CA LEU A 108 -14.55 10.04 -22.35
C LEU A 108 -15.37 9.88 -21.06
N THR A 109 -16.26 8.89 -21.03
CA THR A 109 -17.09 8.51 -19.86
C THR A 109 -16.33 7.65 -18.88
#